data_AF-A0A357Z8C8-F1
#
_entry.id   AF-A0A357Z8C8-F1
#
_cell.length_a   1.000
_cell.length_b   1.000
_cell.length_c   1.000
_cell.angle_alpha   90.00
_cell.angle_beta   90.00
_cell.angle_gamma   90.00
#
_symmetry.space_group_name_H-M   'P 1'
#
loop_
_entity.id
_entity.type
_entity.pdbx_description
1 polymer ?
#
loop_
_entity_poly.entity_id
_entity_poly.type
_entity_poly.pdbx_seq_one_letter_code
_entity_poly.pdbx_strand_id
1 'polypeptide(L)'
;TITSGTWNATTIAVANGGTGATSLTANGVLIGNATSAVTTVAPSTNGNVLTSNGTSWISSTPSVSLIREVANEFSATTSQTSFTLTQTPSVNSKVKMYINGVRISNSAYSISGATLTYNATNNGAYSLTASDRIQFDYYY
;
A
#
# COMPACT_ATOMS: atom_id res chain seq x y z
N THR A 1 15.57 49.94 1.82
CA THR A 1 15.65 49.08 0.63
C THR A 1 16.95 49.36 -0.09
N ILE A 2 17.69 48.33 -0.51
CA ILE A 2 18.82 48.53 -1.43
C ILE A 2 18.22 48.53 -2.84
N THR A 3 18.29 49.68 -3.51
CA THR A 3 17.67 49.89 -4.83
C THR A 3 18.59 49.45 -5.98
N SER A 4 19.90 49.49 -5.78
CA SER A 4 20.91 48.91 -6.69
C SER A 4 22.24 48.75 -5.95
N GLY A 5 23.02 47.71 -6.29
CA GLY A 5 24.38 47.51 -5.81
C GLY A 5 25.00 46.23 -6.38
N THR A 6 26.31 46.24 -6.63
CA THR A 6 27.06 45.04 -7.02
C THR A 6 27.45 44.27 -5.77
N TRP A 7 26.98 43.03 -5.64
CA TRP A 7 27.43 42.13 -4.58
C TRP A 7 28.84 41.65 -4.88
N ASN A 8 29.84 42.21 -4.18
CA ASN A 8 31.26 41.84 -4.29
C ASN A 8 31.74 40.94 -3.13
N ALA A 9 30.83 40.51 -2.26
CA ALA A 9 31.16 39.70 -1.10
C ALA A 9 31.04 38.19 -1.41
N THR A 10 31.57 37.37 -0.51
CA THR A 10 31.44 35.91 -0.56
C THR A 10 30.01 35.47 -0.20
N THR A 11 29.76 34.17 -0.10
CA THR A 11 28.50 33.61 0.40
C THR A 11 28.05 34.25 1.71
N ILE A 12 26.78 34.65 1.80
CA ILE A 12 26.20 35.11 3.06
C ILE A 12 26.13 33.92 4.03
N ALA A 13 26.80 34.04 5.17
CA ALA A 13 26.75 33.03 6.23
C ALA A 13 25.33 32.90 6.83
N VAL A 14 25.00 31.71 7.32
CA VAL A 14 23.67 31.40 7.88
C VAL A 14 23.29 32.29 9.06
N ALA A 15 24.27 32.64 9.90
CA ALA A 15 24.08 33.55 11.03
C ALA A 15 23.54 34.94 10.62
N ASN A 16 23.72 35.32 9.35
CA ASN A 16 23.25 36.58 8.78
C ASN A 16 22.04 36.40 7.85
N GLY A 17 21.32 35.28 7.96
CA GLY A 17 20.15 34.96 7.13
C GLY A 17 20.48 34.44 5.73
N GLY A 18 21.75 34.13 5.45
CA GLY A 18 22.16 33.50 4.20
C GLY A 18 21.92 31.99 4.20
N THR A 19 22.14 31.35 3.05
CA THR A 19 22.04 29.89 2.91
C THR A 19 23.32 29.16 3.33
N GLY A 20 24.43 29.89 3.49
CA GLY A 20 25.75 29.30 3.67
C GLY A 20 26.30 28.55 2.46
N ALA A 21 25.65 28.65 1.28
CA ALA A 21 26.08 28.01 0.04
C ALA A 21 26.15 29.01 -1.14
N THR A 22 27.15 28.86 -2.02
CA THR A 22 27.29 29.65 -3.27
C THR A 22 26.30 29.22 -4.35
N SER A 23 25.84 27.97 -4.29
CA SER A 23 24.89 27.38 -5.23
C SER A 23 24.06 26.32 -4.50
N LEU A 24 22.93 25.95 -5.10
CA LEU A 24 22.02 24.94 -4.57
C LEU A 24 21.92 23.79 -5.58
N THR A 25 21.73 22.57 -5.08
CA THR A 25 21.55 21.39 -5.93
C THR A 25 20.35 21.59 -6.85
N ALA A 26 20.57 21.48 -8.16
CA ALA A 26 19.50 21.57 -9.15
C ALA A 26 18.43 20.51 -8.89
N ASN A 27 17.16 20.91 -8.93
CA ASN A 27 15.98 20.06 -8.67
C ASN A 27 15.92 19.44 -7.26
N GLY A 28 16.82 19.80 -6.35
CA GLY A 28 16.82 19.32 -4.97
C GLY A 28 15.84 20.08 -4.10
N VAL A 29 15.27 19.39 -3.10
CA VAL A 29 14.53 20.03 -2.01
C VAL A 29 15.54 20.53 -0.97
N LEU A 30 15.45 21.81 -0.60
CA LEU A 30 16.30 22.40 0.44
C LEU A 30 15.82 21.99 1.83
N ILE A 31 16.75 21.56 2.68
CA ILE A 31 16.51 21.16 4.05
C ILE A 31 17.20 22.16 4.98
N GLY A 32 16.43 22.70 5.92
CA GLY A 32 16.97 23.55 6.98
C GLY A 32 17.93 22.76 7.88
N ASN A 33 19.06 23.37 8.22
CA ASN A 33 20.13 22.71 8.97
C ASN A 33 20.53 23.52 10.22
N ALA A 34 19.52 24.07 10.91
CA ALA A 34 19.68 24.97 12.05
C ALA A 34 20.66 26.13 11.75
N THR A 35 21.80 26.19 12.45
CA THR A 35 22.84 27.24 12.29
C THR A 35 23.86 26.91 11.19
N SER A 36 23.78 25.72 10.58
CA SER A 36 24.66 25.27 9.50
C SER A 36 24.07 25.57 8.13
N ALA A 37 24.91 25.52 7.09
CA ALA A 37 24.47 25.70 5.70
C ALA A 37 23.32 24.76 5.35
N VAL A 38 22.38 25.25 4.52
CA VAL A 38 21.27 24.42 4.04
C VAL A 38 21.81 23.19 3.33
N THR A 39 21.15 22.05 3.56
CA THR A 39 21.46 20.82 2.84
C THR A 39 20.35 20.54 1.82
N THR A 40 20.51 19.50 1.01
CA THR A 40 19.52 19.17 -0.02
C THR A 40 19.21 17.69 -0.05
N VAL A 41 17.96 17.35 -0.36
CA VAL A 41 17.55 16.01 -0.77
C VAL A 41 17.27 16.05 -2.27
N ALA A 42 18.05 15.30 -3.05
CA ALA A 42 17.79 15.14 -4.47
C ALA A 42 16.56 14.25 -4.71
N PRO A 43 15.80 14.44 -5.80
CA PRO A 43 14.61 13.66 -6.09
C PRO A 43 14.92 12.17 -6.33
N SER A 44 16.16 11.81 -6.67
CA SER A 44 16.60 10.43 -6.91
C SER A 44 15.84 9.79 -8.09
N THR A 45 15.31 8.58 -7.94
CA THR A 45 14.60 7.83 -8.99
C THR A 45 13.17 8.29 -9.21
N ASN A 46 12.66 8.12 -10.43
CA ASN A 46 11.26 8.39 -10.76
C ASN A 46 10.30 7.63 -9.82
N GLY A 47 9.24 8.30 -9.37
CA GLY A 47 8.25 7.74 -8.45
C GLY A 47 8.60 7.90 -6.97
N ASN A 48 9.80 8.40 -6.63
CA ASN A 48 10.12 8.71 -5.24
C ASN A 48 9.36 9.95 -4.74
N VAL A 49 9.12 9.96 -3.43
CA VAL A 49 8.52 11.09 -2.70
C VAL A 49 9.42 11.51 -1.55
N LEU A 50 9.35 12.79 -1.19
CA LEU A 50 10.04 13.30 0.00
C LEU A 50 9.38 12.72 1.25
N THR A 51 10.13 11.89 1.98
CA THR A 51 9.64 11.14 3.13
C THR A 51 10.48 11.51 4.36
N SER A 52 9.82 11.76 5.49
CA SER A 52 10.49 11.83 6.78
C SER A 52 10.73 10.42 7.29
N ASN A 53 11.98 10.11 7.67
CA ASN A 53 12.30 8.85 8.36
C ASN A 53 12.39 9.01 9.89
N GLY A 54 11.91 10.14 10.42
CA GLY A 54 11.97 10.47 11.85
C GLY A 54 13.26 11.17 12.28
N THR A 55 14.31 11.19 11.45
CA THR A 55 15.57 11.92 11.72
C THR A 55 15.91 12.89 10.60
N SER A 56 15.71 12.47 9.36
CA SER A 56 16.05 13.22 8.14
C SER A 56 14.92 13.13 7.13
N TRP A 57 14.92 14.09 6.21
CA TRP A 57 14.19 13.97 4.97
C TRP A 57 14.99 13.14 3.98
N ILE A 58 14.32 12.21 3.30
CA ILE A 58 14.91 11.36 2.27
C ILE A 58 13.99 11.31 1.06
N SER A 59 14.57 11.08 -0.12
CA SER A 59 13.80 10.66 -1.28
C SER A 59 13.66 9.13 -1.22
N SER A 60 12.42 8.65 -1.11
CA SER A 60 12.13 7.22 -0.98
C SER A 60 10.99 6.83 -1.89
N THR A 61 11.00 5.59 -2.37
CA THR A 61 9.83 4.98 -2.98
C THR A 61 8.69 4.92 -1.96
N PRO A 62 7.46 5.34 -2.31
CA PRO A 62 6.30 5.14 -1.44
C PRO A 62 6.12 3.67 -1.09
N SER A 63 5.89 3.39 0.20
CA SER A 63 5.45 2.06 0.62
C SER A 63 3.95 1.96 0.38
N VAL A 64 3.56 1.21 -0.66
CA VAL A 64 2.16 0.94 -1.00
C VAL A 64 1.92 -0.55 -1.06
N SER A 65 0.88 -1.03 -0.39
CA SER A 65 0.35 -2.38 -0.59
C SER A 65 -0.73 -2.29 -1.67
N LEU A 66 -0.46 -2.86 -2.85
CA LEU A 66 -1.48 -2.98 -3.89
C LEU A 66 -2.46 -4.07 -3.46
N ILE A 67 -3.72 -3.69 -3.25
CA ILE A 67 -4.81 -4.60 -2.89
C ILE A 67 -5.67 -4.76 -4.15
N ARG A 68 -5.77 -5.99 -4.70
CA ARG A 68 -6.55 -6.27 -5.92
C ARG A 68 -7.71 -7.18 -5.61
N GLU A 69 -8.89 -6.91 -6.18
CA GLU A 69 -10.06 -7.77 -6.02
C GLU A 69 -9.93 -9.02 -6.91
N VAL A 70 -10.39 -10.14 -6.38
CA VAL A 70 -10.62 -11.40 -7.07
C VAL A 70 -12.04 -11.83 -6.80
N ALA A 71 -12.74 -12.24 -7.86
CA ALA A 71 -14.02 -12.91 -7.81
C ALA A 71 -13.85 -14.30 -8.45
N ASN A 72 -13.67 -15.32 -7.62
CA ASN A 72 -13.62 -16.71 -8.10
C ASN A 72 -15.04 -17.27 -8.21
N GLU A 73 -15.32 -18.02 -9.27
CA GLU A 73 -16.61 -18.71 -9.46
C GLU A 73 -16.36 -20.17 -9.85
N PHE A 74 -17.12 -21.08 -9.25
CA PHE A 74 -17.03 -22.52 -9.44
C PHE A 74 -18.43 -23.15 -9.49
N SER A 75 -18.54 -24.28 -10.17
CA SER A 75 -19.66 -25.21 -9.98
C SER A 75 -19.24 -26.30 -8.99
N ALA A 76 -19.97 -26.44 -7.89
CA ALA A 76 -19.65 -27.46 -6.88
C ALA A 76 -19.89 -28.88 -7.41
N THR A 77 -19.18 -29.84 -6.81
CA THR A 77 -19.57 -31.26 -6.85
C THR A 77 -20.37 -31.63 -5.61
N THR A 78 -21.10 -32.75 -5.67
CA THR A 78 -21.91 -33.23 -4.53
C THR A 78 -21.04 -33.42 -3.29
N SER A 79 -21.48 -32.83 -2.18
CA SER A 79 -20.83 -32.86 -0.87
C SER A 79 -19.40 -32.31 -0.84
N GLN A 80 -19.04 -31.46 -1.82
CA GLN A 80 -17.75 -30.77 -1.80
C GLN A 80 -17.61 -29.87 -0.57
N THR A 81 -16.44 -29.87 0.04
CA THR A 81 -16.14 -29.04 1.22
C THR A 81 -14.89 -28.21 1.05
N SER A 82 -14.14 -28.34 -0.05
CA SER A 82 -12.88 -27.62 -0.25
C SER A 82 -12.83 -26.98 -1.63
N PHE A 83 -12.34 -25.74 -1.67
CA PHE A 83 -12.15 -24.94 -2.87
C PHE A 83 -10.75 -24.36 -2.89
N THR A 84 -10.14 -24.31 -4.07
CA THR A 84 -8.85 -23.64 -4.29
C THR A 84 -9.11 -22.27 -4.89
N LEU A 85 -8.80 -21.23 -4.12
CA LEU A 85 -8.80 -19.84 -4.56
C LEU A 85 -7.62 -19.60 -5.53
N THR A 86 -7.80 -18.71 -6.50
CA THR A 86 -6.72 -18.42 -7.46
C THR A 86 -5.56 -17.67 -6.83
N GLN A 87 -5.79 -16.94 -5.73
CA GLN A 87 -4.78 -16.18 -4.99
C GLN A 87 -4.96 -16.39 -3.49
N THR A 88 -3.87 -16.30 -2.73
CA THR A 88 -3.93 -16.24 -1.26
C THR A 88 -4.54 -14.90 -0.83
N PRO A 89 -5.65 -14.88 -0.08
CA PRO A 89 -6.25 -13.61 0.36
C PRO A 89 -5.32 -12.80 1.26
N SER A 90 -5.37 -11.47 1.12
CA SER A 90 -4.64 -10.55 2.00
C SER A 90 -5.09 -10.71 3.45
N VAL A 91 -4.17 -10.53 4.40
CA VAL A 91 -4.50 -10.52 5.84
C VAL A 91 -5.49 -9.42 6.22
N ASN A 92 -5.57 -8.36 5.41
CA ASN A 92 -6.51 -7.26 5.58
C ASN A 92 -7.83 -7.47 4.81
N SER A 93 -7.99 -8.62 4.17
CA SER A 93 -9.15 -8.98 3.36
C SER A 93 -10.04 -9.98 4.08
N LYS A 94 -11.36 -9.83 3.90
CA LYS A 94 -12.35 -10.84 4.30
C LYS A 94 -12.86 -11.52 3.04
N VAL A 95 -12.68 -12.83 2.94
CA VAL A 95 -13.29 -13.63 1.87
C VAL A 95 -14.80 -13.65 2.07
N LYS A 96 -15.54 -13.41 0.99
CA LYS A 96 -17.00 -13.43 0.93
C LYS A 96 -17.45 -14.64 0.12
N MET A 97 -17.95 -15.69 0.78
CA MET A 97 -18.48 -16.88 0.10
C MET A 97 -19.96 -16.69 -0.23
N TYR A 98 -20.37 -17.07 -1.43
CA TYR A 98 -21.77 -17.15 -1.84
C TYR A 98 -22.07 -18.55 -2.39
N ILE A 99 -23.27 -19.06 -2.09
CA ILE A 99 -23.83 -20.27 -2.72
C ILE A 99 -25.10 -19.85 -3.44
N ASN A 100 -25.16 -20.08 -4.75
CA ASN A 100 -26.29 -19.69 -5.61
C ASN A 100 -26.67 -18.20 -5.46
N GLY A 101 -25.69 -17.34 -5.20
CA GLY A 101 -25.88 -15.90 -4.97
C GLY A 101 -26.25 -15.50 -3.55
N VAL A 102 -26.52 -16.46 -2.65
CA VAL A 102 -26.80 -16.20 -1.23
C VAL A 102 -25.50 -16.08 -0.46
N ARG A 103 -25.31 -14.98 0.28
CA ARG A 103 -24.12 -14.76 1.10
C ARG A 103 -24.09 -15.72 2.29
N ILE A 104 -22.99 -16.44 2.44
CA ILE A 104 -22.78 -17.41 3.51
C ILE A 104 -22.09 -16.76 4.71
N SER A 105 -22.50 -17.19 5.91
CA SER A 105 -21.90 -16.75 7.18
C SER A 105 -20.40 -17.05 7.20
N ASN A 106 -19.61 -16.11 7.72
CA ASN A 106 -18.16 -16.30 7.88
C ASN A 106 -17.80 -17.48 8.81
N SER A 107 -18.72 -17.92 9.67
CA SER A 107 -18.52 -19.11 10.53
C SER A 107 -18.66 -20.43 9.78
N ALA A 108 -19.24 -20.42 8.57
CA ALA A 108 -19.45 -21.61 7.76
C ALA A 108 -18.31 -21.91 6.79
N TYR A 109 -17.18 -21.22 6.90
CA TYR A 109 -15.98 -21.55 6.17
C TYR A 109 -14.72 -21.06 6.88
N SER A 110 -13.58 -21.68 6.56
CA SER A 110 -12.26 -21.27 7.01
C SER A 110 -11.30 -21.17 5.82
N ILE A 111 -10.23 -20.38 5.97
CA ILE A 111 -9.23 -20.16 4.93
C ILE A 111 -7.84 -20.45 5.50
N SER A 112 -7.04 -21.19 4.74
CA SER A 112 -5.61 -21.39 5.00
C SER A 112 -4.86 -21.34 3.68
N GLY A 113 -3.97 -20.34 3.52
CA GLY A 113 -3.37 -20.04 2.23
C GLY A 113 -4.43 -19.74 1.17
N ALA A 114 -4.37 -20.44 0.04
CA ALA A 114 -5.35 -20.35 -1.03
C ALA A 114 -6.47 -21.41 -0.92
N THR A 115 -6.57 -22.15 0.19
CA THR A 115 -7.62 -23.17 0.36
C THR A 115 -8.72 -22.63 1.25
N LEU A 116 -9.96 -22.71 0.76
CA LEU A 116 -11.16 -22.45 1.54
C LEU A 116 -11.89 -23.76 1.85
N THR A 117 -12.20 -23.99 3.12
CA THR A 117 -12.95 -25.15 3.60
C THR A 117 -14.35 -24.72 4.04
N TYR A 118 -15.38 -25.22 3.39
CA TYR A 118 -16.79 -25.02 3.74
C TYR A 118 -17.22 -25.99 4.85
N ASN A 119 -17.96 -25.47 5.83
CA ASN A 119 -18.54 -26.20 6.96
C ASN A 119 -20.07 -26.07 6.94
N ALA A 120 -20.72 -27.07 6.35
CA ALA A 120 -22.17 -27.14 6.20
C ALA A 120 -22.94 -27.03 7.52
N THR A 121 -22.41 -27.56 8.63
CA THR A 121 -23.07 -27.51 9.95
C THR A 121 -23.39 -26.08 10.37
N ASN A 122 -22.52 -25.13 10.03
CA ASN A 122 -22.70 -23.72 10.34
C ASN A 122 -23.50 -22.96 9.27
N ASN A 123 -24.06 -23.66 8.30
CA ASN A 123 -24.93 -23.15 7.25
C ASN A 123 -26.20 -24.02 7.13
N GLY A 124 -26.83 -24.32 8.27
CA GLY A 124 -28.08 -25.09 8.31
C GLY A 124 -27.93 -26.55 7.86
N ALA A 125 -26.75 -27.13 8.02
CA ALA A 125 -26.40 -28.48 7.52
C ALA A 125 -26.57 -28.64 6.00
N TYR A 126 -26.50 -27.55 5.23
CA TYR A 126 -26.63 -27.60 3.79
C TYR A 126 -25.40 -28.25 3.13
N SER A 127 -25.57 -29.50 2.68
CA SER A 127 -24.58 -30.18 1.85
C SER A 127 -24.68 -29.65 0.42
N LEU A 128 -23.54 -29.28 -0.17
CA LEU A 128 -23.50 -28.82 -1.55
C LEU A 128 -23.98 -29.91 -2.49
N THR A 129 -24.69 -29.50 -3.53
CA THR A 129 -25.15 -30.35 -4.62
C THR A 129 -24.34 -30.06 -5.87
N ALA A 130 -24.30 -31.02 -6.79
CA ALA A 130 -23.66 -30.80 -8.08
C ALA A 130 -24.31 -29.59 -8.79
N SER A 131 -23.48 -28.68 -9.29
CA SER A 131 -23.88 -27.44 -9.99
C SER A 131 -24.28 -26.26 -9.11
N ASP A 132 -24.24 -26.36 -7.78
CA ASP A 132 -24.34 -25.16 -6.95
C ASP A 132 -23.25 -24.16 -7.37
N ARG A 133 -23.65 -22.92 -7.66
CA ARG A 133 -22.72 -21.86 -8.04
C ARG A 133 -22.06 -21.32 -6.78
N ILE A 134 -20.75 -21.54 -6.68
CA ILE A 134 -19.93 -21.08 -5.56
C ILE A 134 -19.13 -19.88 -6.02
N GLN A 135 -19.25 -18.77 -5.28
CA GLN A 135 -18.50 -17.56 -5.57
C GLN A 135 -17.70 -17.14 -4.34
N PHE A 136 -16.46 -16.68 -4.55
CA PHE A 136 -15.63 -16.07 -3.51
C PHE A 136 -15.10 -14.73 -3.97
N ASP A 137 -15.50 -13.66 -3.29
CA ASP A 137 -14.97 -12.33 -3.50
C ASP A 137 -14.00 -11.97 -2.38
N TYR A 138 -12.77 -11.57 -2.73
CA TYR A 138 -11.74 -11.20 -1.78
C TYR A 138 -10.69 -10.32 -2.43
N TYR A 139 -9.92 -9.62 -1.60
CA TYR A 139 -8.70 -8.97 -2.03
C TYR A 139 -7.44 -9.79 -1.70
N TYR A 140 -6.41 -9.68 -2.55
CA TYR A 140 -5.07 -10.22 -2.35
C TYR A 140 -4.00 -9.13 -2.52
#